data_AF-A0A9D5P3P2-F1
#
_entry.id   AF-A0A9D5P3P2-F1
#
_cell.length_a   1.000
_cell.length_b   1.000
_cell.length_c   1.000
_cell.angle_alpha   90.00
_cell.angle_beta   90.00
_cell.angle_gamma   90.00
#
_symmetry.space_group_name_H-M   'P 1'
#
loop_
_entity.id
_entity.type
_entity.pdbx_description
1 polymer ?
#
loop_
_entity_poly.entity_id
_entity_poly.type
_entity_poly.pdbx_seq_one_letter_code
_entity_poly.pdbx_strand_id
1 'polypeptide(L)'
;MSENIDNLIDKFYAEVEESVANAKNRLEEAITNKETNIELLDTIMQPIVDTLTYEDMDSEEVYKKYIDYLGTISWSDKRAAQIRLETICGYKHHITIAALLVAEDKFGSKVPGDFFHFAKQSDSWINKCAGILSCVSRNTENPNYKEIVKKLAEKAELVKTLDEDKLERLCKITDDYPSDEMHDLSSVDAKDIEDALEVLDKALAETDLMQRKRILNDSVIALNIRLSMLDFERTSTVLDGENMEFEMLCD
;
A
#
# COMPACT_ATOMS: atom_id res chain seq x y z
N MET A 1 -28.70 26.57 -27.65
CA MET A 1 -28.80 25.10 -27.39
C MET A 1 -27.64 24.62 -26.53
N SER A 2 -26.40 25.09 -26.73
CA SER A 2 -25.26 24.81 -25.83
C SER A 2 -25.46 25.36 -24.41
N GLU A 3 -25.92 26.61 -24.26
CA GLU A 3 -26.17 27.24 -22.94
C GLU A 3 -27.14 26.46 -22.03
N ASN A 4 -28.01 25.62 -22.60
CA ASN A 4 -28.96 24.82 -21.81
C ASN A 4 -28.37 23.46 -21.39
N ILE A 5 -27.38 22.97 -22.13
CA ILE A 5 -26.66 21.73 -21.80
C ILE A 5 -25.60 22.04 -20.74
N ASP A 6 -24.85 23.13 -20.90
CA ASP A 6 -23.81 23.54 -19.96
C ASP A 6 -24.41 23.79 -18.55
N ASN A 7 -25.56 24.48 -18.47
CA ASN A 7 -26.29 24.67 -17.20
C ASN A 7 -26.82 23.36 -16.58
N LEU A 8 -27.17 22.36 -17.39
CA LEU A 8 -27.60 21.05 -16.88
C LEU A 8 -26.41 20.24 -16.35
N ILE A 9 -25.25 20.35 -17.02
CA ILE A 9 -24.01 19.72 -16.60
C ILE A 9 -23.54 20.33 -15.27
N ASP A 10 -23.50 21.66 -15.16
CA ASP A 10 -23.09 22.35 -13.93
C ASP A 10 -24.01 21.99 -12.76
N LYS A 11 -25.33 21.91 -13.00
CA LYS A 11 -26.29 21.50 -11.97
C LYS A 11 -26.08 20.05 -11.54
N PHE A 12 -25.80 19.16 -12.48
CA PHE A 12 -25.51 17.75 -12.17
C PHE A 12 -24.24 17.63 -11.31
N TYR A 13 -23.16 18.34 -11.66
CA TYR A 13 -21.94 18.34 -10.84
C TYR A 13 -22.18 18.88 -9.44
N ALA A 14 -22.94 19.97 -9.29
CA ALA A 14 -23.28 20.50 -7.97
C ALA A 14 -24.09 19.51 -7.12
N GLU A 15 -25.04 18.78 -7.71
CA GLU A 15 -25.81 17.74 -7.01
C GLU A 15 -24.92 16.56 -6.57
N VAL A 16 -23.94 16.17 -7.40
CA VAL A 16 -22.96 15.13 -7.06
C VAL A 16 -22.06 15.59 -5.91
N GLU A 17 -21.51 16.80 -5.98
CA GLU A 17 -20.65 17.37 -4.93
C GLU A 17 -21.39 17.46 -3.58
N GLU A 18 -22.64 17.92 -3.57
CA GLU A 18 -23.47 17.98 -2.36
C GLU A 18 -23.73 16.58 -1.79
N SER A 19 -23.99 15.60 -2.66
CA SER A 19 -24.21 14.19 -2.27
C SER A 19 -22.95 13.59 -1.62
N VAL A 20 -21.77 13.80 -2.21
CA VAL A 20 -20.49 13.34 -1.66
C VAL A 20 -20.19 14.02 -0.33
N ALA A 21 -20.40 15.32 -0.21
CA ALA A 21 -20.18 16.06 1.04
C ALA A 21 -21.11 15.55 2.17
N ASN A 22 -22.38 15.29 1.85
CA ASN A 22 -23.33 14.72 2.82
C ASN A 22 -22.93 13.29 3.24
N ALA A 23 -22.46 12.47 2.29
CA ALA A 23 -21.95 11.12 2.58
C ALA A 23 -20.75 11.16 3.54
N LYS A 24 -19.79 12.07 3.31
CA LYS A 24 -18.62 12.27 4.19
C LYS A 24 -19.05 12.59 5.62
N ASN A 25 -19.92 13.58 5.81
CA ASN A 25 -20.41 13.97 7.14
C ASN A 25 -21.17 12.82 7.84
N ARG A 26 -22.05 12.13 7.12
CA ARG A 26 -22.82 11.00 7.66
C ARG A 26 -21.93 9.82 8.04
N LEU A 27 -20.85 9.57 7.29
CA LEU A 27 -19.89 8.54 7.65
C LEU A 27 -19.16 8.91 8.95
N GLU A 28 -18.67 10.16 9.07
CA GLU A 28 -18.00 10.62 10.29
C GLU A 28 -18.90 10.51 11.53
N GLU A 29 -20.18 10.88 11.41
CA GLU A 29 -21.16 10.69 12.47
C GLU A 29 -21.37 9.21 12.81
N ALA A 30 -21.50 8.34 11.82
CA ALA A 30 -21.69 6.91 12.01
C ALA A 30 -20.48 6.27 12.73
N ILE A 31 -19.25 6.61 12.32
CA ILE A 31 -18.01 6.16 12.97
C ILE A 31 -17.93 6.67 14.41
N THR A 32 -18.24 7.96 14.64
CA THR A 32 -18.25 8.57 15.97
C THR A 32 -19.23 7.87 16.91
N ASN A 33 -20.40 7.52 16.38
CA ASN A 33 -21.45 6.81 17.11
C ASN A 33 -21.21 5.29 17.22
N LYS A 34 -20.10 4.79 16.68
CA LYS A 34 -19.74 3.36 16.66
C LYS A 34 -20.81 2.49 16.00
N GLU A 35 -21.39 2.98 14.90
CA GLU A 35 -22.35 2.20 14.11
C GLU A 35 -21.72 0.89 13.63
N THR A 36 -22.45 -0.22 13.73
CA THR A 36 -21.99 -1.57 13.36
C THR A 36 -22.81 -2.19 12.24
N ASN A 37 -23.90 -1.55 11.82
CA ASN A 37 -24.69 -1.97 10.67
C ASN A 37 -23.95 -1.68 9.36
N ILE A 38 -23.33 -2.71 8.80
CA ILE A 38 -22.50 -2.64 7.59
C ILE A 38 -23.32 -2.19 6.38
N GLU A 39 -24.56 -2.67 6.21
CA GLU A 39 -25.42 -2.26 5.08
C GLU A 39 -25.73 -0.76 5.11
N LEU A 40 -25.91 -0.19 6.30
CA LEU A 40 -26.10 1.25 6.46
C LEU A 40 -24.82 2.01 6.10
N LEU A 41 -23.67 1.55 6.55
CA LEU A 41 -22.38 2.17 6.25
C LEU A 41 -22.07 2.11 4.74
N ASP A 42 -22.31 0.98 4.09
CA ASP A 42 -22.20 0.80 2.63
C ASP A 42 -23.12 1.78 1.88
N THR A 43 -24.36 1.92 2.35
CA THR A 43 -25.34 2.85 1.76
C THR A 43 -24.89 4.30 1.89
N ILE A 44 -24.33 4.68 3.05
CA ILE A 44 -23.75 6.01 3.25
C ILE A 44 -22.54 6.20 2.32
N MET A 45 -21.76 5.14 2.07
CA MET A 45 -20.53 5.24 1.30
C MET A 45 -20.72 5.25 -0.20
N GLN A 46 -21.83 4.71 -0.70
CA GLN A 46 -22.06 4.57 -2.13
C GLN A 46 -21.84 5.85 -2.95
N PRO A 47 -22.29 7.06 -2.54
CA PRO A 47 -22.04 8.28 -3.29
C PRO A 47 -20.55 8.62 -3.46
N ILE A 48 -19.71 8.31 -2.45
CA ILE A 48 -18.26 8.51 -2.53
C ILE A 48 -17.66 7.49 -3.50
N VAL A 49 -18.14 6.25 -3.47
CA VAL A 49 -17.63 5.22 -4.36
C VAL A 49 -18.00 5.47 -5.82
N ASP A 50 -19.20 5.99 -6.08
CA ASP A 50 -19.65 6.32 -7.43
C ASP A 50 -18.79 7.42 -8.08
N THR A 51 -18.11 8.24 -7.27
CA THR A 51 -17.20 9.29 -7.73
C THR A 51 -15.73 8.93 -7.55
N LEU A 52 -15.41 7.80 -6.91
CA LEU A 52 -14.05 7.41 -6.61
C LEU A 52 -13.30 7.13 -7.91
N THR A 53 -12.20 7.85 -8.11
CA THR A 53 -11.28 7.65 -9.22
C THR A 53 -9.87 7.73 -8.69
N TYR A 54 -8.91 7.20 -9.46
CA TYR A 54 -7.49 7.26 -9.11
C TYR A 54 -6.95 8.70 -8.88
N GLU A 55 -7.61 9.72 -9.43
CA GLU A 55 -7.17 11.12 -9.31
C GLU A 55 -7.82 11.87 -8.13
N ASP A 56 -8.86 11.30 -7.49
CA ASP A 56 -9.58 11.92 -6.37
C ASP A 56 -9.02 11.50 -5.01
N MET A 57 -7.97 12.20 -4.58
CA MET A 57 -7.29 11.93 -3.31
C MET A 57 -8.20 12.11 -2.08
N ASP A 58 -9.14 13.06 -2.11
CA ASP A 58 -9.98 13.37 -0.95
C ASP A 58 -11.01 12.27 -0.70
N SER A 59 -11.62 11.73 -1.76
CA SER A 59 -12.55 10.61 -1.66
C SER A 59 -11.83 9.30 -1.33
N GLU A 60 -10.62 9.12 -1.84
CA GLU A 60 -9.80 7.95 -1.52
C GLU A 60 -9.40 7.90 -0.03
N GLU A 61 -9.00 9.04 0.56
CA GLU A 61 -8.66 9.10 2.00
C GLU A 61 -9.87 8.76 2.88
N VAL A 62 -11.06 9.22 2.50
CA VAL A 62 -12.30 8.88 3.22
C VAL A 62 -12.61 7.39 3.08
N TYR A 63 -12.42 6.81 1.90
CA TYR A 63 -12.65 5.39 1.67
C TYR A 63 -11.66 4.51 2.45
N LYS A 64 -10.39 4.92 2.57
CA LYS A 64 -9.40 4.25 3.43
C LYS A 64 -9.79 4.29 4.91
N LYS A 65 -10.26 5.43 5.43
CA LYS A 65 -10.79 5.52 6.81
C LYS A 65 -11.97 4.59 7.03
N TYR A 66 -12.84 4.47 6.02
CA TYR A 66 -13.96 3.54 6.05
C TYR A 66 -13.50 2.07 6.10
N ILE A 67 -12.54 1.67 5.26
CA ILE A 67 -11.89 0.36 5.29
C ILE A 67 -11.32 0.04 6.68
N ASP A 68 -10.57 0.97 7.27
CA ASP A 68 -9.98 0.78 8.61
C ASP A 68 -11.06 0.58 9.67
N TYR A 69 -12.13 1.36 9.59
CA TYR A 69 -13.26 1.23 10.50
C TYR A 69 -13.97 -0.12 10.36
N LEU A 70 -14.22 -0.59 9.14
CA LEU A 70 -14.77 -1.94 8.89
C LEU A 70 -13.91 -3.02 9.54
N GLY A 71 -12.58 -2.86 9.52
CA GLY A 71 -11.64 -3.76 10.19
C GLY A 71 -11.87 -3.94 11.69
N THR A 72 -12.51 -2.96 12.35
CA THR A 72 -12.88 -3.05 13.76
C THR A 72 -14.16 -3.86 14.01
N ILE A 73 -14.95 -4.10 12.96
CA ILE A 73 -16.27 -4.75 13.02
C ILE A 73 -16.18 -6.15 12.43
N SER A 74 -15.65 -6.27 11.21
CA SER A 74 -15.64 -7.49 10.42
C SER A 74 -14.47 -7.52 9.44
N TRP A 75 -13.68 -8.57 9.56
CA TRP A 75 -12.52 -8.78 8.69
C TRP A 75 -12.93 -9.06 7.23
N SER A 76 -14.02 -9.81 7.00
CA SER A 76 -14.49 -10.11 5.65
C SER A 76 -14.95 -8.86 4.91
N ASP A 77 -15.58 -7.91 5.62
CA ASP A 77 -16.07 -6.67 5.02
C ASP A 77 -14.93 -5.68 4.75
N LYS A 78 -13.94 -5.61 5.65
CA LYS A 78 -12.68 -4.89 5.39
C LYS A 78 -12.04 -5.38 4.09
N ARG A 79 -11.88 -6.70 3.96
CA ARG A 79 -11.31 -7.33 2.76
C ARG A 79 -12.11 -6.96 1.50
N ALA A 80 -13.43 -7.07 1.55
CA ALA A 80 -14.29 -6.74 0.41
C ALA A 80 -14.15 -5.26 -0.02
N ALA A 81 -14.08 -4.33 0.93
CA ALA A 81 -13.88 -2.91 0.65
C ALA A 81 -12.48 -2.63 0.06
N GLN A 82 -11.43 -3.29 0.55
CA GLN A 82 -10.08 -3.15 -0.02
C GLN A 82 -9.99 -3.67 -1.45
N ILE A 83 -10.63 -4.81 -1.74
CA ILE A 83 -10.73 -5.34 -3.11
C ILE A 83 -11.42 -4.32 -4.02
N ARG A 84 -12.51 -3.69 -3.57
CA ARG A 84 -13.21 -2.64 -4.33
C ARG A 84 -12.33 -1.41 -4.56
N LEU A 85 -11.58 -0.96 -3.55
CA LEU A 85 -10.60 0.13 -3.71
C LEU A 85 -9.52 -0.23 -4.73
N GLU A 86 -9.00 -1.46 -4.68
CA GLU A 86 -8.00 -1.95 -5.63
C GLU A 86 -8.52 -1.92 -7.07
N THR A 87 -9.73 -2.43 -7.29
CA THR A 87 -10.36 -2.43 -8.62
C THR A 87 -10.61 -1.02 -9.16
N ILE A 88 -10.98 -0.06 -8.31
CA ILE A 88 -11.30 1.32 -8.73
C ILE A 88 -10.03 2.14 -8.95
N CYS A 89 -9.08 2.08 -8.02
CA CYS A 89 -7.87 2.90 -8.04
C CYS A 89 -6.67 2.19 -8.70
N GLY A 90 -6.82 0.95 -9.16
CA GLY A 90 -5.74 0.21 -9.83
C GLY A 90 -4.56 -0.11 -8.92
N TYR A 91 -4.81 -0.26 -7.62
CA TYR A 91 -3.78 -0.71 -6.69
C TYR A 91 -3.28 -2.11 -7.06
N LYS A 92 -2.08 -2.47 -6.61
CA LYS A 92 -1.47 -3.78 -6.91
C LYS A 92 -1.01 -4.46 -5.64
N HIS A 93 -1.93 -4.68 -4.70
CA HIS A 93 -1.62 -5.24 -3.38
C HIS A 93 -0.97 -6.63 -3.46
N HIS A 94 -1.35 -7.44 -4.45
CA HIS A 94 -0.73 -8.73 -4.71
C HIS A 94 0.78 -8.61 -5.02
N ILE A 95 1.25 -7.47 -5.53
CA ILE A 95 2.69 -7.22 -5.73
C ILE A 95 3.39 -6.99 -4.39
N THR A 96 2.74 -6.32 -3.43
CA THR A 96 3.29 -6.25 -2.06
C THR A 96 3.41 -7.65 -1.44
N ILE A 97 2.37 -8.48 -1.60
CA ILE A 97 2.40 -9.88 -1.13
C ILE A 97 3.52 -10.67 -1.84
N ALA A 98 3.71 -10.45 -3.14
CA ALA A 98 4.81 -11.06 -3.90
C ALA A 98 6.19 -10.62 -3.36
N ALA A 99 6.35 -9.36 -2.95
CA ALA A 99 7.56 -8.87 -2.33
C ALA A 99 7.84 -9.56 -0.99
N LEU A 100 6.79 -9.84 -0.19
CA LEU A 100 6.92 -10.67 1.01
C LEU A 100 7.42 -12.08 0.66
N LEU A 101 6.89 -12.72 -0.38
CA LEU A 101 7.37 -14.04 -0.81
C LEU A 101 8.84 -14.02 -1.28
N VAL A 102 9.29 -12.94 -1.93
CA VAL A 102 10.71 -12.76 -2.29
C VAL A 102 11.57 -12.65 -1.02
N ALA A 103 11.08 -11.96 0.01
CA ALA A 103 11.76 -11.85 1.29
C ALA A 103 11.76 -13.16 2.08
N GLU A 104 10.64 -13.90 2.11
CA GLU A 104 10.55 -15.24 2.72
C GLU A 104 11.58 -16.20 2.11
N ASP A 105 11.75 -16.19 0.78
CA ASP A 105 12.78 -17.00 0.10
C ASP A 105 14.21 -16.68 0.58
N LYS A 106 14.47 -15.42 0.94
CA LYS A 106 15.79 -14.95 1.38
C LYS A 106 16.04 -15.20 2.86
N PHE A 107 15.04 -14.95 3.68
CA PHE A 107 15.15 -14.82 5.13
C PHE A 107 14.54 -15.99 5.91
N GLY A 108 13.70 -16.81 5.27
CA GLY A 108 12.88 -17.79 5.96
C GLY A 108 12.00 -17.10 7.00
N SER A 109 11.94 -17.66 8.22
CA SER A 109 11.19 -17.10 9.35
C SER A 109 11.85 -15.89 10.02
N LYS A 110 13.09 -15.54 9.66
CA LYS A 110 13.91 -14.51 10.33
C LYS A 110 14.10 -13.28 9.46
N VAL A 111 13.15 -12.36 9.51
CA VAL A 111 13.20 -11.12 8.72
C VAL A 111 13.82 -9.98 9.54
N PRO A 112 14.59 -9.06 8.91
CA PRO A 112 15.09 -7.85 9.56
C PRO A 112 13.95 -7.00 10.16
N GLY A 113 14.17 -6.32 11.29
CA GLY A 113 13.09 -5.53 11.93
C GLY A 113 12.53 -4.38 11.08
N ASP A 114 13.34 -3.80 10.18
CA ASP A 114 12.89 -2.78 9.22
C ASP A 114 11.92 -3.35 8.17
N PHE A 115 11.85 -4.67 7.99
CA PHE A 115 10.91 -5.36 7.11
C PHE A 115 9.45 -5.11 7.51
N PHE A 116 9.10 -5.35 8.78
CA PHE A 116 7.72 -5.16 9.27
C PHE A 116 7.32 -3.69 9.30
N HIS A 117 8.29 -2.81 9.49
CA HIS A 117 8.08 -1.39 9.37
C HIS A 117 7.56 -1.04 7.97
N PHE A 118 8.30 -1.42 6.92
CA PHE A 118 7.87 -1.15 5.55
C PHE A 118 6.61 -1.88 5.15
N ALA A 119 6.40 -3.10 5.65
CA ALA A 119 5.17 -3.82 5.39
C ALA A 119 3.93 -3.07 5.89
N LYS A 120 4.04 -2.23 6.93
CA LYS A 120 2.89 -1.58 7.58
C LYS A 120 2.78 -0.07 7.40
N GLN A 121 3.83 0.63 6.96
CA GLN A 121 3.86 2.10 7.07
C GLN A 121 3.43 2.91 5.83
N SER A 122 3.18 2.30 4.67
CA SER A 122 2.82 3.07 3.46
C SER A 122 1.53 2.60 2.81
N ASP A 123 0.58 3.50 2.60
CA ASP A 123 -0.64 3.17 1.83
C ASP A 123 -0.36 2.93 0.34
N SER A 124 0.86 3.21 -0.12
CA SER A 124 1.29 3.01 -1.49
C SER A 124 1.93 1.63 -1.64
N TRP A 125 1.28 0.75 -2.39
CA TRP A 125 1.77 -0.60 -2.68
C TRP A 125 3.20 -0.60 -3.25
N ILE A 126 3.55 0.37 -4.11
CA ILE A 126 4.87 0.42 -4.74
C ILE A 126 5.96 0.81 -3.73
N ASN A 127 5.65 1.72 -2.80
CA ASN A 127 6.55 2.07 -1.70
C ASN A 127 6.73 0.90 -0.74
N LYS A 128 5.64 0.20 -0.36
CA LYS A 128 5.70 -1.03 0.47
C LYS A 128 6.57 -2.09 -0.20
N CYS A 129 6.28 -2.39 -1.47
CA CYS A 129 7.02 -3.37 -2.27
C CYS A 129 8.52 -3.03 -2.36
N ALA A 130 8.86 -1.82 -2.80
CA ALA A 130 10.25 -1.40 -2.92
C ALA A 130 10.97 -1.33 -1.56
N GLY A 131 10.26 -0.93 -0.49
CA GLY A 131 10.77 -0.96 0.89
C GLY A 131 11.14 -2.37 1.34
N ILE A 132 10.22 -3.33 1.16
CA ILE A 132 10.45 -4.76 1.46
C ILE A 132 11.65 -5.28 0.65
N LEU A 133 11.69 -5.02 -0.66
CA LEU A 133 12.78 -5.49 -1.52
C LEU A 133 14.12 -4.80 -1.21
N SER A 134 14.10 -3.59 -0.64
CA SER A 134 15.33 -2.92 -0.18
C SER A 134 15.95 -3.66 1.02
N CYS A 135 15.15 -4.28 1.89
CA CYS A 135 15.67 -5.16 2.94
C CYS A 135 16.34 -6.39 2.31
N VAL A 136 15.73 -6.98 1.26
CA VAL A 136 16.31 -8.12 0.53
C VAL A 136 17.63 -7.75 -0.14
N SER A 137 17.70 -6.60 -0.82
CA SER A 137 18.90 -6.16 -1.53
C SER A 137 20.05 -5.82 -0.57
N ARG A 138 19.78 -5.09 0.52
CA ARG A 138 20.79 -4.74 1.53
C ARG A 138 21.41 -5.94 2.24
N ASN A 139 20.69 -7.06 2.30
CA ASN A 139 21.16 -8.32 2.87
C ASN A 139 21.65 -9.31 1.80
N THR A 140 21.89 -8.85 0.58
CA THR A 140 22.43 -9.64 -0.53
C THR A 140 23.75 -9.03 -0.98
N GLU A 141 24.80 -9.85 -1.05
CA GLU A 141 26.09 -9.40 -1.56
C GLU A 141 25.98 -9.14 -3.07
N ASN A 142 26.38 -7.94 -3.51
CA ASN A 142 26.31 -7.49 -4.90
C ASN A 142 24.93 -7.74 -5.55
N PRO A 143 23.86 -7.09 -5.02
CA PRO A 143 22.50 -7.37 -5.46
C PRO A 143 22.31 -7.03 -6.94
N ASN A 144 21.63 -7.91 -7.67
CA ASN A 144 21.18 -7.65 -9.05
C ASN A 144 19.71 -7.24 -9.01
N TYR A 145 19.44 -5.95 -9.17
CA TYR A 145 18.08 -5.39 -9.07
C TYR A 145 17.13 -5.95 -10.13
N LYS A 146 17.61 -6.20 -11.35
CA LYS A 146 16.83 -6.83 -12.41
C LYS A 146 16.40 -8.24 -12.06
N GLU A 147 17.30 -9.02 -11.47
CA GLU A 147 16.97 -10.37 -10.99
C GLU A 147 15.96 -10.34 -9.82
N ILE A 148 16.09 -9.36 -8.91
CA ILE A 148 15.13 -9.17 -7.81
C ILE A 148 13.74 -8.84 -8.35
N VAL A 149 13.63 -7.88 -9.29
CA VAL A 149 12.36 -7.50 -9.91
C VAL A 149 11.78 -8.63 -10.79
N LYS A 150 12.63 -9.41 -11.45
CA LYS A 150 12.18 -10.62 -12.16
C LYS A 150 11.56 -11.64 -11.21
N LYS A 151 12.19 -11.91 -10.06
CA LYS A 151 11.63 -12.79 -9.02
C LYS A 151 10.32 -12.24 -8.46
N LEU A 152 10.20 -10.93 -8.30
CA LEU A 152 8.94 -10.28 -7.90
C LEU A 152 7.81 -10.63 -8.87
N ALA A 153 8.04 -10.48 -10.18
CA ALA A 153 7.04 -10.83 -11.19
C ALA A 153 6.68 -12.33 -11.16
N GLU A 154 7.66 -13.22 -10.98
CA GLU A 154 7.42 -14.66 -10.82
C GLU A 154 6.57 -14.96 -9.57
N LYS A 155 6.85 -14.28 -8.45
CA LYS A 155 6.06 -14.42 -7.20
C LYS A 155 4.66 -13.85 -7.34
N ALA A 156 4.46 -12.77 -8.10
CA ALA A 156 3.13 -12.18 -8.33
C ALA A 156 2.16 -13.18 -8.97
N GLU A 157 2.64 -13.98 -9.92
CA GLU A 157 1.84 -15.07 -10.51
C GLU A 157 1.51 -16.17 -9.50
N LEU A 158 2.40 -16.44 -8.55
CA LEU A 158 2.14 -17.43 -7.50
C LEU A 158 1.08 -16.96 -6.50
N VAL A 159 0.98 -15.65 -6.23
CA VAL A 159 -0.03 -15.08 -5.29
C VAL A 159 -1.44 -15.50 -5.69
N LYS A 160 -1.74 -15.58 -6.99
CA LYS A 160 -3.03 -16.02 -7.56
C LYS A 160 -3.42 -17.45 -7.19
N THR A 161 -2.47 -18.26 -6.71
CA THR A 161 -2.64 -19.71 -6.48
C THR A 161 -2.27 -20.13 -5.06
N LEU A 162 -2.02 -19.17 -4.16
CA LEU A 162 -1.72 -19.47 -2.77
C LEU A 162 -2.93 -20.12 -2.09
N ASP A 163 -2.65 -20.99 -1.13
CA ASP A 163 -3.66 -21.46 -0.19
C ASP A 163 -4.19 -20.29 0.66
N GLU A 164 -5.45 -20.38 1.06
CA GLU A 164 -6.16 -19.29 1.75
C GLU A 164 -5.50 -18.93 3.09
N ASP A 165 -5.05 -19.94 3.86
CA ASP A 165 -4.38 -19.74 5.15
C ASP A 165 -3.08 -18.95 4.99
N LYS A 166 -2.25 -19.33 3.99
CA LYS A 166 -1.01 -18.62 3.70
C LYS A 166 -1.27 -17.22 3.17
N LEU A 167 -2.25 -17.05 2.28
CA LEU A 167 -2.60 -15.73 1.75
C LEU A 167 -3.08 -14.82 2.89
N GLU A 168 -3.98 -15.29 3.75
CA GLU A 168 -4.48 -14.55 4.91
C GLU A 168 -3.34 -14.14 5.85
N ARG A 169 -2.40 -15.05 6.14
CA ARG A 169 -1.22 -14.73 6.96
C ARG A 169 -0.41 -13.58 6.37
N LEU A 170 -0.11 -13.63 5.07
CA LEU A 170 0.66 -12.58 4.39
C LEU A 170 -0.09 -11.25 4.34
N CYS A 171 -1.40 -11.28 4.06
CA CYS A 171 -2.25 -10.09 4.06
C CYS A 171 -2.28 -9.41 5.43
N LYS A 172 -2.28 -10.18 6.53
CA LYS A 172 -2.20 -9.63 7.90
C LYS A 172 -0.87 -8.93 8.20
N ILE A 173 0.21 -9.29 7.52
CA ILE A 173 1.53 -8.65 7.71
C ILE A 173 1.52 -7.25 7.09
N THR A 174 1.03 -7.13 5.86
CA THR A 174 1.05 -5.87 5.08
C THR A 174 -0.20 -5.02 5.25
N ASP A 175 -1.25 -5.62 5.79
CA ASP A 175 -2.62 -5.09 5.75
C ASP A 175 -3.13 -4.84 4.32
N ASP A 176 -2.55 -5.56 3.35
CA ASP A 176 -2.88 -5.49 1.93
C ASP A 176 -3.66 -6.74 1.52
N TYR A 177 -4.80 -6.55 0.83
CA TYR A 177 -5.69 -7.65 0.47
C TYR A 177 -5.91 -7.61 -1.04
N PRO A 178 -5.27 -8.53 -1.77
CA PRO A 178 -5.33 -8.50 -3.22
C PRO A 178 -6.73 -8.84 -3.73
N SER A 179 -7.15 -8.11 -4.76
CA SER A 179 -8.32 -8.45 -5.58
C SER A 179 -8.17 -9.81 -6.26
N ASP A 180 -9.30 -10.49 -6.50
CA ASP A 180 -9.35 -11.66 -7.38
C ASP A 180 -8.99 -11.26 -8.83
N GLU A 181 -9.26 -10.02 -9.22
CA GLU A 181 -8.87 -9.41 -10.49
C GLU A 181 -7.57 -8.62 -10.32
N MET A 182 -6.44 -9.32 -10.26
CA MET A 182 -5.11 -8.74 -10.05
C MET A 182 -4.60 -8.00 -11.30
N HIS A 183 -4.22 -6.73 -11.14
CA HIS A 183 -3.58 -5.94 -12.20
C HIS A 183 -2.11 -6.32 -12.41
N ASP A 184 -1.69 -6.61 -13.65
CA ASP A 184 -0.30 -6.99 -13.93
C ASP A 184 0.73 -5.93 -13.51
N LEU A 185 1.92 -6.38 -13.08
CA LEU A 185 3.09 -5.52 -12.88
C LEU A 185 3.55 -4.98 -14.24
N SER A 186 3.38 -3.68 -14.47
CA SER A 186 3.80 -3.08 -15.74
C SER A 186 5.32 -2.96 -15.83
N SER A 187 5.85 -2.80 -17.05
CA SER A 187 7.27 -2.55 -17.25
C SER A 187 7.74 -1.22 -16.63
N VAL A 188 6.83 -0.24 -16.51
CA VAL A 188 7.11 1.05 -15.87
C VAL A 188 7.25 0.85 -14.37
N ASP A 189 6.27 0.19 -13.74
CA ASP A 189 6.31 -0.16 -12.31
C ASP A 189 7.59 -0.94 -11.96
N ALA A 190 7.90 -1.96 -12.77
CA ALA A 190 9.10 -2.78 -12.60
C ALA A 190 10.39 -1.95 -12.66
N LYS A 191 10.45 -0.98 -13.58
CA LYS A 191 11.60 -0.09 -13.73
C LYS A 191 11.71 0.90 -12.57
N ASP A 192 10.59 1.46 -12.13
CA ASP A 192 10.55 2.38 -10.98
C ASP A 192 11.02 1.69 -9.69
N ILE A 193 10.64 0.42 -9.49
CA ILE A 193 11.15 -0.40 -8.38
C ILE A 193 12.65 -0.66 -8.53
N GLU A 194 13.12 -1.05 -9.72
CA GLU A 194 14.55 -1.27 -10.01
C GLU A 194 15.38 -0.02 -9.67
N ASP A 195 14.95 1.13 -10.17
CA ASP A 195 15.62 2.42 -9.98
C ASP A 195 15.61 2.85 -8.51
N ALA A 196 14.50 2.65 -7.80
CA ALA A 196 14.44 2.94 -6.37
C ALA A 196 15.44 2.09 -5.57
N LEU A 197 15.55 0.79 -5.88
CA LEU A 197 16.52 -0.10 -5.22
C LEU A 197 17.97 0.32 -5.50
N GLU A 198 18.27 0.69 -6.75
CA GLU A 198 19.60 1.17 -7.14
C GLU A 198 19.95 2.50 -6.44
N VAL A 199 19.00 3.43 -6.35
CA VAL A 199 19.18 4.71 -5.65
C VAL A 199 19.40 4.49 -4.16
N LEU A 200 18.70 3.54 -3.54
CA LEU A 200 18.83 3.23 -2.11
C LEU A 200 20.16 2.54 -1.75
N ASP A 201 20.83 1.92 -2.72
CA ASP A 201 22.10 1.24 -2.47
C ASP A 201 23.24 2.23 -2.23
N LYS A 202 23.70 2.22 -0.97
CA LYS A 202 24.82 3.03 -0.51
C LYS A 202 26.14 2.62 -1.13
N ALA A 203 26.30 1.36 -1.54
CA ALA A 203 27.55 0.88 -2.14
C ALA A 203 27.83 1.55 -3.50
N LEU A 204 26.79 2.07 -4.15
CA LEU A 204 26.88 2.80 -5.41
C LEU A 204 27.17 4.30 -5.22
N ALA A 205 27.26 4.79 -3.98
CA ALA A 205 27.64 6.17 -3.70
C ALA A 205 29.03 6.25 -3.04
N GLU A 206 29.89 7.10 -3.58
CA GLU A 206 31.24 7.32 -3.03
C GLU A 206 31.22 8.03 -1.66
N THR A 207 30.14 8.78 -1.35
CA THR A 207 29.98 9.49 -0.06
C THR A 207 28.53 9.50 0.41
N ASP A 208 28.34 9.63 1.72
CA ASP A 208 27.00 9.83 2.32
C ASP A 208 26.26 11.05 1.75
N LEU A 209 26.97 12.13 1.41
CA LEU A 209 26.37 13.32 0.80
C LEU A 209 25.85 13.02 -0.60
N MET A 210 26.61 12.26 -1.40
CA MET A 210 26.15 11.83 -2.72
C MET A 210 24.96 10.89 -2.61
N GLN A 211 24.96 9.97 -1.65
CA GLN A 211 23.82 9.10 -1.41
C GLN A 211 22.54 9.89 -1.10
N ARG A 212 22.63 10.91 -0.23
CA ARG A 212 21.48 11.79 0.07
C ARG A 212 21.00 12.56 -1.15
N LYS A 213 21.92 13.05 -2.00
CA LYS A 213 21.56 13.75 -3.24
C LYS A 213 20.84 12.84 -4.23
N ARG A 214 21.31 11.59 -4.39
CA ARG A 214 20.65 10.58 -5.23
C ARG A 214 19.22 10.34 -4.75
N ILE A 215 19.04 10.05 -3.47
CA ILE A 215 17.72 9.82 -2.86
C ILE A 215 16.79 11.03 -3.06
N LEU A 216 17.28 12.25 -2.90
CA LEU A 216 16.46 13.46 -3.02
C LEU A 216 16.01 13.79 -4.45
N ASN A 217 16.82 13.43 -5.46
CA ASN A 217 16.63 13.92 -6.83
C ASN A 217 16.23 12.83 -7.83
N ASP A 218 16.60 11.58 -7.57
CA ASP A 218 16.59 10.55 -8.61
C ASP A 218 15.41 9.58 -8.49
N SER A 219 14.77 9.47 -7.30
CA SER A 219 13.60 8.60 -7.11
C SER A 219 12.72 9.04 -5.93
N VAL A 220 11.46 9.38 -6.21
CA VAL A 220 10.45 9.70 -5.18
C VAL A 220 10.15 8.49 -4.29
N ILE A 221 10.15 7.29 -4.86
CA ILE A 221 9.96 6.03 -4.11
C ILE A 221 11.12 5.84 -3.12
N ALA A 222 12.36 6.01 -3.56
CA ALA A 222 13.53 5.93 -2.67
C ALA A 222 13.49 6.99 -1.56
N LEU A 223 13.04 8.21 -1.87
CA LEU A 223 12.84 9.26 -0.88
C LEU A 223 11.81 8.87 0.17
N ASN A 224 10.63 8.40 -0.25
CA ASN A 224 9.56 7.96 0.63
C ASN A 224 10.02 6.83 1.56
N ILE A 225 10.73 5.84 1.00
CA ILE A 225 11.33 4.75 1.77
C ILE A 225 12.32 5.30 2.80
N ARG A 226 13.22 6.21 2.42
CA ARG A 226 14.20 6.77 3.37
C ARG A 226 13.55 7.61 4.47
N LEU A 227 12.51 8.38 4.15
CA LEU A 227 11.75 9.14 5.14
C LEU A 227 11.07 8.20 6.14
N SER A 228 10.40 7.16 5.64
CA SER A 228 9.80 6.11 6.47
C SER A 228 10.84 5.44 7.39
N MET A 229 12.03 5.11 6.90
CA MET A 229 13.12 4.58 7.75
C MET A 229 13.58 5.56 8.83
N LEU A 230 13.69 6.84 8.50
CA LEU A 230 14.11 7.86 9.47
C LEU A 230 13.08 7.99 10.60
N ASP A 231 11.79 7.89 10.27
CA ASP A 231 10.73 7.88 11.27
C ASP A 231 10.73 6.60 12.12
N PHE A 232 11.06 5.44 11.53
CA PHE A 232 11.34 4.22 12.31
C PHE A 232 12.51 4.41 13.27
N GLU A 233 13.67 4.83 12.76
CA GLU A 233 14.90 5.02 13.54
C GLU A 233 14.66 5.99 14.72
N ARG A 234 13.85 7.03 14.50
CA ARG A 234 13.43 7.99 15.55
C ARG A 234 12.50 7.40 16.60
N THR A 235 11.60 6.50 16.20
CA THR A 235 10.62 5.89 17.11
C THR A 235 11.21 4.67 17.84
N SER A 236 12.11 3.93 17.19
CA SER A 236 12.81 2.77 17.75
C SER A 236 13.89 3.17 18.76
N THR A 237 14.58 4.29 18.57
CA THR A 237 15.55 4.82 19.56
C THR A 237 14.92 5.27 20.88
N VAL A 238 13.59 5.41 20.93
CA VAL A 238 12.84 5.59 22.19
C VAL A 238 12.57 4.25 22.91
N LEU A 239 12.74 3.13 22.20
CA LEU A 239 12.43 1.75 22.64
C LEU A 239 13.67 0.86 22.84
N ASP A 240 14.89 1.40 22.72
CA ASP A 240 16.18 0.69 22.80
C ASP A 240 16.53 0.15 24.21
N GLY A 241 15.70 -0.79 24.69
CA GLY A 241 16.02 -1.74 25.75
C GLY A 241 16.06 -3.20 25.28
N GLU A 242 15.50 -3.54 24.11
CA GLU A 242 15.37 -4.93 23.66
C GLU A 242 15.65 -5.07 22.15
N ASN A 243 16.55 -5.99 21.78
CA ASN A 243 16.79 -6.40 20.41
C ASN A 243 15.49 -6.96 19.81
N MET A 244 14.79 -6.19 18.98
CA MET A 244 13.60 -6.66 18.29
C MET A 244 13.99 -7.45 17.03
N GLU A 245 14.31 -8.73 17.19
CA GLU A 245 14.08 -9.72 16.13
C GLU A 245 12.58 -10.01 16.11
N PHE A 246 11.91 -9.65 15.01
CA PHE A 246 10.50 -10.02 14.83
C PHE A 246 10.45 -11.36 14.09
N GLU A 247 9.94 -12.39 14.75
CA GLU A 247 9.51 -13.60 14.05
C GLU A 247 8.34 -13.22 13.14
N MET A 248 8.38 -13.62 11.86
CA MET A 248 7.11 -13.76 11.14
C MET A 248 6.25 -14.66 12.00
N LEU A 249 5.07 -14.19 12.39
CA LEU A 249 4.11 -14.92 13.21
C LEU A 249 3.93 -16.32 12.58
N CYS A 250 4.66 -17.28 13.12
CA CYS A 250 4.66 -18.68 12.73
C CYS A 250 3.98 -19.41 13.88
N ASP A 251 2.73 -19.83 13.65
CA ASP A 251 2.20 -21.02 14.31
C ASP A 251 2.79 -22.27 13.65
#